data_AF-A0A3A6R1G2-F1
#
_entry.id   AF-A0A3A6R1G2-F1
#
_cell.length_a   1.000
_cell.length_b   1.000
_cell.length_c   1.000
_cell.angle_alpha   90.00
_cell.angle_beta   90.00
_cell.angle_gamma   90.00
#
_symmetry.space_group_name_H-M   'P 1'
#
loop_
_entity.id
_entity.type
_entity.pdbx_description
1 polymer ?
#
loop_
_entity_poly.entity_id
_entity_poly.type
_entity_poly.pdbx_seq_one_letter_code
_entity_poly.pdbx_strand_id
1 'polypeptide(L)'
;MIDPTTGMKMGERYAVERIGDTHPFTGFFLDGKYFLAPDLLSAVGWLEGNQFIYDDLDSAGTPLFPNRLAGTISDLTLTLVTGETLKLAAIEMPAPSPLEPIVVPDEPEPSNAGPLSGKLVVITGASSGIGRAAAKAFACKGARLVLAARDEEALYEVLDECTDCGTDAVAVTTDVTISQQMINLAERAAAFGNGRIDIWINNAGVGAVGSFEDTPLEAHEQVIQTDLLGYLRGAYVALPYFKAQQSGTLINTLSLGSWVAQPYAAAYSAAKFGLRGLTEALRGELTEFADIHVCDIYPAVMDTPGFRDGGNYTGHALTPPPPVYDPHLVAEAMVGCAIKPRASITVGTAAHAARLSHFLVPGFTHLVGWFTRRGIRRSPADATSSGNLFAPPRGTRRVEGGWRDDSPKASVVMALTSAILLGGCVYALLRNKRR
;
A
#
# COMPACT_ATOMS: atom_id res chain seq x y z
N MET A 1 -21.50 24.69 19.35
CA MET A 1 -22.20 25.38 18.24
C MET A 1 -21.37 26.60 17.88
N ILE A 2 -21.20 26.87 16.59
CA ILE A 2 -20.52 28.08 16.11
C ILE A 2 -21.32 29.28 16.63
N ASP A 3 -20.65 30.24 17.25
CA ASP A 3 -21.29 31.47 17.72
C ASP A 3 -21.77 32.29 16.50
N PRO A 4 -23.04 32.74 16.46
CA PRO A 4 -23.57 33.51 15.34
C PRO A 4 -22.77 34.78 15.01
N THR A 5 -22.09 35.36 16.01
CA THR A 5 -21.26 36.56 15.84
C THR A 5 -20.04 36.32 14.94
N THR A 6 -19.61 35.07 14.76
CA THR A 6 -18.49 34.75 13.86
C THR A 6 -18.81 34.98 12.39
N GLY A 7 -20.09 35.02 12.02
CA GLY A 7 -20.55 35.07 10.62
C GLY A 7 -20.40 33.76 9.85
N MET A 8 -19.85 32.71 10.48
CA MET A 8 -19.68 31.40 9.85
C MET A 8 -20.96 30.56 9.93
N LYS A 9 -21.21 29.78 8.87
CA LYS A 9 -22.35 28.87 8.78
C LYS A 9 -21.89 27.42 8.93
N MET A 10 -22.77 26.60 9.52
CA MET A 10 -22.55 25.16 9.64
C MET A 10 -22.45 24.51 8.25
N GLY A 11 -21.49 23.60 8.08
CA GLY A 11 -21.23 22.91 6.81
C GLY A 11 -20.43 23.70 5.77
N GLU A 12 -20.17 24.99 5.99
CA GLU A 12 -19.33 25.80 5.09
C GLU A 12 -17.86 25.80 5.54
N ARG A 13 -16.94 25.94 4.57
CA ARG A 13 -15.50 26.05 4.81
C ARG A 13 -15.06 27.49 4.67
N TYR A 14 -14.15 27.93 5.56
CA TYR A 14 -13.62 29.29 5.53
C TYR A 14 -12.09 29.28 5.61
N ALA A 15 -11.40 29.78 4.59
CA ALA A 15 -9.95 29.96 4.60
C ALA A 15 -9.58 31.31 5.23
N VAL A 16 -8.42 31.37 5.88
CA VAL A 16 -7.83 32.64 6.32
C VAL A 16 -7.09 33.26 5.13
N GLU A 17 -7.57 34.39 4.62
CA GLU A 17 -6.87 35.12 3.57
C GLU A 17 -5.71 35.89 4.17
N ARG A 18 -4.50 35.67 3.64
CA ARG A 18 -3.30 36.39 4.08
C ARG A 18 -3.42 37.87 3.71
N ILE A 19 -3.29 38.73 4.72
CA ILE A 19 -3.09 40.17 4.53
C ILE A 19 -1.74 40.52 5.19
N GLY A 20 -0.74 40.90 4.38
CA GLY A 20 0.56 41.42 4.85
C GLY A 20 1.58 40.37 5.35
N ASP A 21 2.47 40.82 6.24
CA ASP A 21 3.62 40.07 6.79
C ASP A 21 3.29 39.23 8.05
N THR A 22 2.01 38.95 8.27
CA THR A 22 1.50 38.19 9.40
C THR A 22 1.86 36.70 9.31
N HIS A 23 1.88 36.00 10.45
CA HIS A 23 2.17 34.56 10.50
C HIS A 23 1.18 33.78 9.61
N PRO A 24 1.66 32.81 8.80
CA PRO A 24 0.81 32.10 7.86
C PRO A 24 -0.18 31.17 8.58
N PHE A 25 -1.47 31.48 8.46
CA PHE A 25 -2.57 30.59 8.83
C PHE A 25 -3.00 29.78 7.61
N THR A 26 -2.12 28.87 7.17
CA THR A 26 -2.44 27.94 6.09
C THR A 26 -3.44 26.93 6.63
N GLY A 27 -4.70 27.02 6.21
CA GLY A 27 -5.75 26.15 6.69
C GLY A 27 -7.15 26.67 6.43
N PHE A 28 -8.14 25.92 6.89
CA PHE A 28 -9.55 26.30 6.81
C PHE A 28 -10.32 25.92 8.06
N PHE A 29 -11.36 26.68 8.35
CA PHE A 29 -12.36 26.34 9.33
C PHE A 29 -13.47 25.48 8.71
N LEU A 30 -13.92 24.45 9.42
CA LEU A 30 -15.13 23.68 9.13
C LEU A 30 -15.81 23.31 10.46
N ASP A 31 -17.09 23.65 10.60
CA ASP A 31 -17.89 23.34 11.79
C ASP A 31 -17.24 23.80 13.12
N GLY A 32 -16.55 24.94 13.08
CA GLY A 32 -15.86 25.52 14.24
C GLY A 32 -14.53 24.85 14.62
N LYS A 33 -14.00 23.96 13.77
CA LYS A 33 -12.65 23.39 13.89
C LYS A 33 -11.74 23.95 12.81
N TYR A 34 -10.46 24.10 13.10
CA TYR A 34 -9.45 24.62 12.18
C TYR A 34 -8.45 23.53 11.79
N PHE A 35 -8.21 23.40 10.48
CA PHE A 35 -7.39 22.35 9.87
C PHE A 35 -6.32 22.97 8.98
N LEU A 36 -5.07 22.48 9.06
CA LEU A 36 -3.94 23.03 8.28
C LEU A 36 -4.02 22.70 6.78
N ALA A 37 -4.69 21.61 6.41
CA ALA A 37 -4.89 21.18 5.02
C ALA A 37 -6.18 20.34 4.91
N PRO A 38 -6.83 20.29 3.72
CA PRO A 38 -8.00 19.44 3.48
C PRO A 38 -7.77 17.96 3.82
N ASP A 39 -6.52 17.51 3.76
CA ASP A 39 -6.10 16.10 3.87
C ASP A 39 -5.57 15.71 5.26
N LEU A 40 -5.41 16.69 6.17
CA LEU A 40 -5.04 16.49 7.57
C LEU A 40 -6.31 16.55 8.43
N LEU A 41 -6.94 15.40 8.69
CA LEU A 41 -8.13 15.28 9.54
C LEU A 41 -7.86 15.55 11.04
N SER A 42 -6.67 16.03 11.39
CA SER A 42 -6.31 16.48 12.74
C SER A 42 -6.59 17.98 12.83
N ALA A 43 -7.65 18.35 13.55
CA ALA A 43 -7.89 19.75 13.89
C ALA A 43 -6.75 20.24 14.79
N VAL A 44 -6.11 21.34 14.40
CA VAL A 44 -5.05 22.01 15.18
C VAL A 44 -5.58 23.26 15.90
N GLY A 45 -6.88 23.51 15.80
CA GLY A 45 -7.55 24.59 16.51
C GLY A 45 -9.08 24.44 16.48
N TRP A 46 -9.78 25.21 17.30
CA TRP A 46 -11.23 25.20 17.40
C TRP A 46 -11.78 26.52 17.94
N LEU A 47 -13.09 26.72 17.79
CA LEU A 47 -13.81 27.86 18.32
C LEU A 47 -14.49 27.51 19.65
N GLU A 48 -14.26 28.36 20.65
CA GLU A 48 -15.03 28.42 21.89
C GLU A 48 -15.82 29.72 21.90
N GLY A 49 -17.09 29.66 21.49
CA GLY A 49 -17.86 30.86 21.18
C GLY A 49 -17.26 31.56 19.96
N ASN A 50 -16.82 32.81 20.14
CA ASN A 50 -16.09 33.57 19.13
C ASN A 50 -14.56 33.54 19.31
N GLN A 51 -14.04 32.83 20.32
CA GLN A 51 -12.60 32.73 20.58
C GLN A 51 -12.00 31.62 19.73
N PHE A 52 -10.92 31.93 19.01
CA PHE A 52 -10.16 30.96 18.25
C PHE A 52 -9.00 30.42 19.08
N ILE A 53 -9.11 29.15 19.45
CA ILE A 53 -8.08 28.38 20.15
C ILE A 53 -7.23 27.65 19.10
N TYR A 54 -5.91 27.81 19.16
CA TYR A 54 -4.94 27.26 18.22
C TYR A 54 -3.81 26.57 18.98
N ASP A 55 -3.62 25.29 18.71
CA ASP A 55 -2.74 24.36 19.44
C ASP A 55 -1.73 23.74 18.47
N ASP A 56 -1.05 24.61 17.71
CA ASP A 56 0.01 24.26 16.77
C ASP A 56 1.39 24.65 17.34
N LEU A 57 2.41 23.88 16.96
CA LEU A 57 3.79 24.05 17.42
C LEU A 57 4.66 24.56 16.26
N ASP A 58 5.58 25.48 16.56
CA ASP A 58 6.60 25.86 15.59
C ASP A 58 7.60 24.72 15.32
N SER A 59 8.53 24.94 14.38
CA SER A 59 9.56 23.96 14.03
C SER A 59 10.51 23.59 15.17
N ALA A 60 10.50 24.33 16.28
CA ALA A 60 11.27 24.08 17.49
C ALA A 60 10.43 23.40 18.60
N GLY A 61 9.15 23.09 18.33
CA GLY A 61 8.23 22.47 19.29
C GLY A 61 7.62 23.44 20.30
N THR A 62 7.70 24.75 20.05
CA THR A 62 7.13 25.78 20.93
C THR A 62 5.72 26.16 20.47
N PRO A 63 4.74 26.31 21.39
CA PRO A 63 3.40 26.77 21.00
C PRO A 63 3.45 28.14 20.33
N LEU A 64 2.82 28.25 19.16
CA LEU A 64 2.71 29.50 18.41
C LEU A 64 1.98 30.60 19.21
N PHE A 65 1.00 30.21 20.04
CA PHE A 65 0.34 31.10 20.99
C PHE A 65 0.50 30.57 22.42
N PRO A 66 1.22 31.28 23.32
CA PRO A 66 1.55 30.79 24.66
C PRO A 66 0.35 30.39 25.53
N ASN A 67 -0.83 30.99 25.31
CA ASN A 67 -2.07 30.68 26.03
C ASN A 67 -3.10 29.96 25.14
N ARG A 68 -2.69 29.46 23.97
CA ARG A 68 -3.53 28.83 22.93
C ARG A 68 -4.60 29.73 22.33
N LEU A 69 -4.89 30.89 22.91
CA LEU A 69 -5.77 31.88 22.32
C LEU A 69 -5.04 32.58 21.16
N ALA A 70 -5.45 32.26 19.93
CA ALA A 70 -4.95 32.92 18.73
C ALA A 70 -5.64 34.27 18.52
N GLY A 71 -6.93 34.37 18.83
CA GLY A 71 -7.71 35.59 18.60
C GLY A 71 -9.21 35.43 18.79
N THR A 72 -9.97 36.41 18.31
CA THR A 72 -11.45 36.35 18.25
C THR A 72 -11.94 36.54 16.82
N ILE A 73 -13.05 35.88 16.47
CA ILE A 73 -13.67 35.95 15.15
C ILE A 73 -15.01 36.66 15.27
N SER A 74 -15.18 37.75 14.53
CA SER A 74 -16.47 38.43 14.37
C SER A 74 -16.66 38.79 12.91
N ASP A 75 -17.86 38.55 12.38
CA ASP A 75 -18.23 38.91 10.99
C ASP A 75 -17.16 38.50 9.96
N LEU A 76 -16.76 37.23 10.00
CA LEU A 76 -15.72 36.64 9.13
C LEU A 76 -14.37 37.37 9.20
N THR A 77 -14.07 37.99 10.33
CA THR A 77 -12.80 38.67 10.59
C THR A 77 -12.16 38.10 11.85
N LEU A 78 -10.99 37.50 11.71
CA LEU A 78 -10.16 37.02 12.81
C LEU A 78 -9.24 38.15 13.29
N THR A 79 -9.43 38.60 14.53
CA THR A 79 -8.54 39.55 15.21
C THR A 79 -7.60 38.77 16.13
N LEU A 80 -6.32 38.73 15.79
CA LEU A 80 -5.32 38.01 16.58
C LEU A 80 -5.04 38.71 17.91
N VAL A 81 -4.55 37.96 18.89
CA VAL A 81 -4.10 38.51 20.18
C VAL A 81 -2.94 39.51 20.04
N THR A 82 -2.23 39.47 18.91
CA THR A 82 -1.19 40.43 18.52
C THR A 82 -1.75 41.75 18.00
N GLY A 83 -3.07 41.84 17.77
CA GLY A 83 -3.76 43.03 17.24
C GLY A 83 -3.93 43.04 15.71
N GLU A 84 -3.38 42.05 15.02
CA GLU A 84 -3.53 41.90 13.57
C GLU A 84 -4.92 41.41 13.19
N THR A 85 -5.42 41.82 12.02
CA THR A 85 -6.75 41.40 11.53
C THR A 85 -6.62 40.65 10.20
N LEU A 86 -7.31 39.52 10.12
CA LEU A 86 -7.31 38.61 8.98
C LEU A 86 -8.74 38.36 8.54
N LYS A 87 -8.98 38.35 7.22
CA LYS A 87 -10.31 38.05 6.68
C LYS A 87 -10.47 36.56 6.47
N LEU A 88 -11.68 36.06 6.72
CA LEU A 88 -12.10 34.72 6.42
C LEU A 88 -12.92 34.74 5.13
N ALA A 89 -12.49 34.01 4.12
CA ALA A 89 -13.23 33.85 2.88
C ALA A 89 -13.87 32.47 2.83
N ALA A 90 -15.16 32.42 2.50
CA ALA A 90 -15.84 31.16 2.22
C ALA A 90 -15.17 30.48 1.02
N ILE A 91 -14.85 29.20 1.17
CA ILE A 91 -14.29 28.38 0.09
C ILE A 91 -15.46 27.73 -0.63
N GLU A 92 -15.74 28.18 -1.85
CA GLU A 92 -16.62 27.44 -2.75
C GLU A 92 -15.86 26.22 -3.26
N MET A 93 -16.30 25.02 -2.85
CA MET A 93 -15.98 23.83 -3.63
C MET A 93 -16.81 23.89 -4.92
N PRO A 94 -16.20 23.74 -6.12
CA PRO A 94 -17.01 23.62 -7.31
C PRO A 94 -17.94 22.43 -7.12
N ALA A 95 -19.25 22.68 -7.24
CA ALA A 95 -20.21 21.60 -7.39
C ALA A 95 -19.75 20.71 -8.55
N PRO A 96 -19.88 19.37 -8.47
CA PRO A 96 -19.60 18.54 -9.62
C PRO A 96 -20.43 19.06 -10.80
N SER A 97 -19.76 19.49 -11.87
CA SER A 97 -20.45 19.98 -13.05
C SER A 97 -21.46 18.92 -13.50
N PRO A 98 -22.71 19.30 -13.82
CA PRO A 98 -23.60 18.37 -14.51
C PRO A 98 -22.90 17.96 -15.80
N LEU A 99 -22.58 16.67 -15.93
CA LEU A 99 -21.96 16.11 -17.12
C LEU A 99 -22.87 16.41 -18.32
N GLU A 100 -22.35 17.15 -19.29
CA GLU A 100 -23.00 17.21 -20.60
C GLU A 100 -23.07 15.78 -21.16
N PRO A 101 -24.20 15.36 -21.76
CA PRO A 101 -24.32 14.04 -22.34
C PRO A 101 -23.31 13.92 -23.49
N ILE A 102 -22.24 13.18 -23.24
CA ILE A 102 -21.28 12.76 -24.25
C ILE A 102 -22.05 11.89 -25.25
N VAL A 103 -22.16 12.34 -26.49
CA VAL A 103 -22.60 11.50 -27.60
C VAL A 103 -21.50 10.46 -27.81
N VAL A 104 -21.71 9.27 -27.25
CA VAL A 104 -20.88 8.09 -27.47
C VAL A 104 -21.12 7.65 -28.93
N PRO A 105 -20.11 7.64 -29.81
CA PRO A 105 -20.25 6.98 -31.11
C PRO A 105 -20.60 5.51 -30.86
N ASP A 106 -21.52 4.94 -31.64
CA ASP A 106 -21.88 3.51 -31.54
C ASP A 106 -20.62 2.65 -31.40
N GLU A 107 -20.53 1.92 -30.29
CA GLU A 107 -19.43 0.98 -30.03
C GLU A 107 -19.37 -0.04 -31.17
N PRO A 108 -18.21 -0.28 -31.79
CA PRO A 108 -18.07 -1.43 -32.67
C PRO A 108 -18.29 -2.69 -31.83
N GLU A 109 -19.17 -3.58 -32.29
CA GLU A 109 -19.48 -4.83 -31.57
C GLU A 109 -18.21 -5.61 -31.18
N PRO A 110 -18.19 -6.23 -29.97
CA PRO A 110 -16.98 -6.79 -29.41
C PRO A 110 -16.68 -8.16 -30.05
N SER A 111 -15.91 -8.17 -31.14
CA SER A 111 -15.26 -9.39 -31.58
C SER A 111 -13.85 -9.46 -30.98
N ASN A 112 -13.65 -10.35 -30.00
CA ASN A 112 -12.39 -10.67 -29.27
C ASN A 112 -11.93 -9.76 -28.08
N ALA A 113 -12.84 -9.19 -27.30
CA ALA A 113 -12.46 -8.50 -26.07
C ALA A 113 -12.09 -9.48 -24.92
N GLY A 114 -10.91 -9.32 -24.30
CA GLY A 114 -10.44 -10.17 -23.20
C GLY A 114 -11.35 -10.12 -21.96
N PRO A 115 -11.21 -11.05 -20.99
CA PRO A 115 -12.16 -11.21 -19.88
C PRO A 115 -12.20 -10.02 -18.90
N LEU A 116 -11.24 -9.09 -18.98
CA LEU A 116 -11.20 -7.86 -18.19
C LEU A 116 -11.37 -6.61 -19.06
N SER A 117 -11.86 -6.76 -20.29
CA SER A 117 -12.17 -5.63 -21.16
C SER A 117 -13.14 -4.65 -20.49
N GLY A 118 -12.83 -3.36 -20.58
CA GLY A 118 -13.61 -2.30 -19.96
C GLY A 118 -13.43 -2.17 -18.44
N LYS A 119 -12.56 -2.97 -17.81
CA LYS A 119 -12.21 -2.82 -16.39
C LYS A 119 -11.01 -1.90 -16.20
N LEU A 120 -11.09 -0.99 -15.22
CA LEU A 120 -9.95 -0.20 -14.78
C LEU A 120 -9.25 -0.85 -13.59
N VAL A 121 -7.94 -1.04 -13.72
CA VAL A 121 -7.08 -1.63 -12.68
C VAL A 121 -5.98 -0.65 -12.27
N VAL A 122 -5.89 -0.34 -10.98
CA VAL A 122 -4.79 0.43 -10.38
C VAL A 122 -3.81 -0.52 -9.72
N ILE A 123 -2.50 -0.40 -10.00
CA ILE A 123 -1.47 -1.28 -9.44
C ILE A 123 -0.35 -0.46 -8.80
N THR A 124 -0.15 -0.61 -7.49
CA THR A 124 1.00 -0.03 -6.79
C THR A 124 2.21 -0.95 -6.82
N GLY A 125 3.42 -0.40 -6.87
CA GLY A 125 4.64 -1.18 -7.05
C GLY A 125 4.75 -1.83 -8.43
N ALA A 126 4.16 -1.21 -9.46
CA ALA A 126 4.06 -1.76 -10.80
C ALA A 126 5.40 -1.82 -11.58
N SER A 127 6.44 -1.11 -11.13
CA SER A 127 7.69 -0.98 -11.88
C SER A 127 8.59 -2.23 -11.87
N SER A 128 8.35 -3.21 -10.99
CA SER A 128 9.21 -4.40 -10.89
C SER A 128 8.52 -5.60 -10.26
N GLY A 129 9.15 -6.77 -10.36
CA GLY A 129 8.72 -7.97 -9.65
C GLY A 129 7.30 -8.39 -10.02
N ILE A 130 6.55 -8.80 -8.99
CA ILE A 130 5.14 -9.19 -9.08
C ILE A 130 4.28 -8.09 -9.68
N GLY A 131 4.53 -6.81 -9.35
CA GLY A 131 3.72 -5.70 -9.86
C GLY A 131 3.84 -5.52 -11.37
N ARG A 132 5.06 -5.63 -11.92
CA ARG A 132 5.30 -5.59 -13.38
C ARG A 132 4.68 -6.79 -14.08
N ALA A 133 4.82 -7.98 -13.49
CA ALA A 133 4.18 -9.20 -14.00
C ALA A 133 2.64 -9.07 -14.02
N ALA A 134 2.06 -8.51 -12.95
CA ALA A 134 0.64 -8.24 -12.84
C ALA A 134 0.19 -7.24 -13.90
N ALA A 135 0.87 -6.09 -14.04
CA ALA A 135 0.56 -5.09 -15.07
C ALA A 135 0.43 -5.72 -16.46
N LYS A 136 1.45 -6.46 -16.89
CA LYS A 136 1.42 -7.17 -18.18
C LYS A 136 0.31 -8.20 -18.26
N ALA A 137 0.10 -9.01 -17.22
CA ALA A 137 -0.94 -10.02 -17.20
C ALA A 137 -2.35 -9.43 -17.29
N PHE A 138 -2.62 -8.30 -16.63
CA PHE A 138 -3.88 -7.57 -16.71
C PHE A 138 -4.07 -6.90 -18.07
N ALA A 139 -3.02 -6.28 -18.63
CA ALA A 139 -3.04 -5.67 -19.96
C ALA A 139 -3.46 -6.70 -21.01
N CYS A 140 -2.78 -7.85 -21.03
CA CYS A 140 -3.07 -8.94 -21.96
C CYS A 140 -4.43 -9.64 -21.71
N LYS A 141 -5.22 -9.20 -20.71
CA LYS A 141 -6.63 -9.60 -20.51
C LYS A 141 -7.64 -8.50 -20.88
N GLY A 142 -7.17 -7.40 -21.47
CA GLY A 142 -8.01 -6.30 -21.94
C GLY A 142 -8.24 -5.20 -20.90
N ALA A 143 -7.61 -5.27 -19.73
CA ALA A 143 -7.81 -4.25 -18.70
C ALA A 143 -7.10 -2.93 -19.07
N ARG A 144 -7.75 -1.81 -18.74
CA ARG A 144 -7.14 -0.48 -18.73
C ARG A 144 -6.37 -0.31 -17.43
N LEU A 145 -5.16 0.26 -17.49
CA LEU A 145 -4.24 0.24 -16.35
C LEU A 145 -3.82 1.62 -15.86
N VAL A 146 -3.71 1.76 -14.56
CA VAL A 146 -3.02 2.88 -13.90
C VAL A 146 -1.85 2.28 -13.12
N LEU A 147 -0.64 2.57 -13.55
CA LEU A 147 0.60 1.99 -13.04
C LEU A 147 1.27 2.98 -12.08
N ALA A 148 1.49 2.57 -10.84
CA ALA A 148 2.02 3.43 -9.79
C ALA A 148 3.27 2.85 -9.12
N ALA A 149 4.34 3.65 -9.06
CA ALA A 149 5.59 3.35 -8.37
C ALA A 149 6.44 4.63 -8.24
N ARG A 150 7.52 4.59 -7.47
CA ARG A 150 8.47 5.72 -7.33
C ARG A 150 9.44 5.87 -8.50
N ASP A 151 9.66 4.78 -9.23
CA ASP A 151 10.63 4.71 -10.33
C ASP A 151 9.92 5.03 -11.64
N GLU A 152 10.00 6.29 -12.06
CA GLU A 152 9.30 6.81 -13.24
C GLU A 152 9.81 6.19 -14.55
N GLU A 153 11.13 6.07 -14.73
CA GLU A 153 11.72 5.48 -15.93
C GLU A 153 11.24 4.04 -16.12
N ALA A 154 11.28 3.25 -15.04
CA ALA A 154 10.79 1.89 -15.09
C ALA A 154 9.28 1.79 -15.27
N LEU A 155 8.48 2.76 -14.80
CA LEU A 155 7.05 2.78 -15.10
C LEU A 155 6.77 2.99 -16.58
N TYR A 156 7.54 3.83 -17.27
CA TYR A 156 7.39 4.01 -18.71
C TYR A 156 7.74 2.74 -19.50
N GLU A 157 8.77 1.99 -19.08
CA GLU A 157 9.02 0.67 -19.68
C GLU A 157 7.82 -0.28 -19.54
N VAL A 158 7.18 -0.32 -18.36
CA VAL A 158 6.02 -1.18 -18.12
C VAL A 158 4.79 -0.67 -18.86
N LEU A 159 4.66 0.65 -19.02
CA LEU A 159 3.63 1.28 -19.82
C LEU A 159 3.70 0.78 -21.26
N ASP A 160 4.89 0.84 -21.88
CA ASP A 160 5.13 0.34 -23.23
C ASP A 160 4.79 -1.16 -23.35
N GLU A 161 5.22 -1.98 -22.38
CA GLU A 161 4.87 -3.41 -22.32
C GLU A 161 3.36 -3.66 -22.24
N CYS A 162 2.59 -2.78 -21.59
CA CYS A 162 1.14 -2.87 -21.50
C CYS A 162 0.47 -2.43 -22.80
N THR A 163 0.96 -1.35 -23.43
CA THR A 163 0.48 -0.88 -24.73
C THR A 163 0.72 -1.91 -25.83
N ASP A 164 1.81 -2.68 -25.77
CA ASP A 164 2.08 -3.81 -26.66
C ASP A 164 1.04 -4.95 -26.54
N CYS A 165 0.36 -5.09 -25.39
CA CYS A 165 -0.79 -5.99 -25.23
C CYS A 165 -2.10 -5.42 -25.85
N GLY A 166 -2.09 -4.19 -26.38
CA GLY A 166 -3.23 -3.55 -27.03
C GLY A 166 -4.22 -2.89 -26.08
N THR A 167 -3.81 -2.50 -24.87
CA THR A 167 -4.67 -1.78 -23.92
C THR A 167 -4.13 -0.41 -23.54
N ASP A 168 -5.05 0.48 -23.15
CA ASP A 168 -4.66 1.79 -22.64
C ASP A 168 -4.12 1.68 -21.22
N ALA A 169 -3.02 2.39 -20.97
CA ALA A 169 -2.43 2.49 -19.65
C ALA A 169 -1.94 3.93 -19.39
N VAL A 170 -1.83 4.31 -18.12
CA VAL A 170 -1.19 5.56 -17.69
C VAL A 170 -0.24 5.30 -16.53
N ALA A 171 0.92 5.96 -16.54
CA ALA A 171 1.88 5.92 -15.44
C ALA A 171 1.64 7.11 -14.49
N VAL A 172 1.67 6.86 -13.19
CA VAL A 172 1.57 7.89 -12.14
C VAL A 172 2.66 7.64 -11.11
N THR A 173 3.71 8.47 -11.13
CA THR A 173 4.77 8.41 -10.11
C THR A 173 4.15 8.61 -8.73
N THR A 174 4.31 7.61 -7.85
CA THR A 174 3.64 7.58 -6.54
C THR A 174 4.50 6.86 -5.51
N ASP A 175 4.75 7.54 -4.40
CA ASP A 175 5.22 6.98 -3.15
C ASP A 175 4.02 6.67 -2.24
N VAL A 176 3.79 5.38 -1.97
CA VAL A 176 2.66 4.90 -1.16
C VAL A 176 2.77 5.30 0.32
N THR A 177 3.92 5.81 0.76
CA THR A 177 4.11 6.35 2.11
C THR A 177 3.52 7.75 2.27
N ILE A 178 3.24 8.44 1.16
CA ILE A 178 2.76 9.83 1.15
C ILE A 178 1.26 9.86 0.84
N SER A 179 0.46 10.22 1.84
CA SER A 179 -1.01 10.25 1.72
C SER A 179 -1.50 11.09 0.53
N GLN A 180 -0.90 12.26 0.30
CA GLN A 180 -1.30 13.12 -0.82
C GLN A 180 -1.10 12.46 -2.19
N GLN A 181 -0.01 11.70 -2.35
CA GLN A 181 0.26 11.03 -3.62
C GLN A 181 -0.72 9.88 -3.86
N MET A 182 -1.18 9.20 -2.80
CA MET A 182 -2.22 8.16 -2.90
C MET A 182 -3.59 8.75 -3.27
N ILE A 183 -3.94 9.93 -2.73
CA ILE A 183 -5.16 10.66 -3.11
C ILE A 183 -5.08 11.06 -4.59
N ASN A 184 -4.00 11.71 -5.00
CA ASN A 184 -3.78 12.08 -6.40
C ASN A 184 -3.79 10.85 -7.33
N LEU A 185 -3.22 9.72 -6.91
CA LEU A 185 -3.28 8.47 -7.68
C LEU A 185 -4.73 8.03 -7.93
N ALA A 186 -5.58 8.05 -6.89
CA ALA A 186 -6.97 7.67 -7.02
C ALA A 186 -7.77 8.66 -7.90
N GLU A 187 -7.53 9.96 -7.76
CA GLU A 187 -8.16 10.99 -8.61
C GLU A 187 -7.77 10.83 -10.09
N ARG A 188 -6.48 10.62 -10.36
CA ARG A 188 -5.95 10.38 -11.72
C ARG A 188 -6.52 9.08 -12.30
N ALA A 189 -6.62 8.04 -11.48
CA ALA A 189 -7.23 6.77 -11.87
C ALA A 189 -8.72 6.96 -12.21
N ALA A 190 -9.49 7.62 -11.35
CA ALA A 190 -10.90 7.89 -11.59
C ALA A 190 -11.11 8.75 -12.84
N ALA A 191 -10.31 9.79 -13.05
CA ALA A 191 -10.38 10.62 -14.26
C ALA A 191 -10.15 9.78 -15.53
N PHE A 192 -9.13 8.92 -15.52
CA PHE A 192 -8.86 7.99 -16.63
C PHE A 192 -9.97 6.93 -16.78
N GLY A 193 -10.58 6.49 -15.68
CA GLY A 193 -11.66 5.51 -15.61
C GLY A 193 -13.07 6.04 -15.83
N ASN A 194 -13.23 7.29 -16.27
CA ASN A 194 -14.52 7.95 -16.42
C ASN A 194 -15.34 7.95 -15.10
N GLY A 195 -14.67 8.28 -13.99
CA GLY A 195 -15.23 8.32 -12.64
C GLY A 195 -15.23 6.99 -11.88
N ARG A 196 -14.72 5.91 -12.48
CA ARG A 196 -14.74 4.56 -11.90
C ARG A 196 -13.37 3.99 -11.63
N ILE A 197 -13.30 3.10 -10.65
CA ILE A 197 -12.15 2.23 -10.38
C ILE A 197 -12.72 0.84 -10.09
N ASP A 198 -12.42 -0.16 -10.93
CA ASP A 198 -12.96 -1.52 -10.73
C ASP A 198 -12.09 -2.34 -9.78
N ILE A 199 -10.77 -2.22 -9.91
CA ILE A 199 -9.81 -3.06 -9.21
C ILE A 199 -8.66 -2.19 -8.69
N TRP A 200 -8.34 -2.35 -7.41
CA TRP A 200 -7.19 -1.71 -6.79
C TRP A 200 -6.25 -2.77 -6.22
N ILE A 201 -5.00 -2.78 -6.68
CA ILE A 201 -3.99 -3.75 -6.25
C ILE A 201 -2.95 -3.04 -5.41
N ASN A 202 -2.98 -3.29 -4.10
CA ASN A 202 -1.88 -2.96 -3.22
C ASN A 202 -0.80 -4.03 -3.35
N ASN A 203 0.32 -3.67 -3.97
CA ASN A 203 1.43 -4.59 -4.20
C ASN A 203 2.80 -3.98 -3.84
N ALA A 204 2.92 -2.64 -3.75
CA ALA A 204 4.16 -2.01 -3.31
C ALA A 204 4.69 -2.64 -2.00
N GLY A 205 6.00 -2.83 -1.91
CA GLY A 205 6.61 -3.44 -0.74
C GLY A 205 8.13 -3.29 -0.73
N VAL A 206 8.68 -3.17 0.47
CA VAL A 206 10.12 -3.10 0.73
C VAL A 206 10.48 -4.02 1.90
N GLY A 207 11.75 -4.37 2.00
CA GLY A 207 12.26 -5.21 3.08
C GLY A 207 13.57 -4.67 3.62
N ALA A 208 13.81 -4.91 4.90
CA ALA A 208 15.09 -4.70 5.56
C ALA A 208 15.45 -5.98 6.31
N VAL A 209 16.65 -6.50 6.07
CA VAL A 209 17.15 -7.72 6.72
C VAL A 209 18.40 -7.40 7.54
N GLY A 210 18.39 -7.72 8.82
CA GLY A 210 19.48 -7.46 9.76
C GLY A 210 19.10 -7.85 11.18
N SER A 211 20.06 -7.87 12.11
CA SER A 211 19.70 -7.94 13.54
C SER A 211 18.84 -6.74 13.90
N PHE A 212 17.94 -6.88 14.86
CA PHE A 212 16.97 -5.82 15.17
C PHE A 212 17.67 -4.55 15.63
N GLU A 213 18.68 -4.70 16.49
CA GLU A 213 19.52 -3.67 17.07
C GLU A 213 20.56 -3.09 16.10
N ASP A 214 20.95 -3.84 15.07
CA ASP A 214 21.93 -3.42 14.06
C ASP A 214 21.27 -2.73 12.86
N THR A 215 19.95 -2.89 12.71
CA THR A 215 19.16 -2.27 11.65
C THR A 215 18.68 -0.90 12.14
N PRO A 216 18.93 0.20 11.40
CA PRO A 216 18.49 1.54 11.78
C PRO A 216 16.97 1.60 12.02
N LEU A 217 16.53 2.40 13.01
CA LEU A 217 15.12 2.54 13.34
C LEU A 217 14.32 3.03 12.13
N GLU A 218 14.86 3.99 11.39
CA GLU A 218 14.23 4.58 10.21
C GLU A 218 13.98 3.54 9.12
N ALA A 219 14.84 2.51 9.02
CA ALA A 219 14.63 1.39 8.10
C ALA A 219 13.45 0.51 8.53
N HIS A 220 13.31 0.24 9.83
CA HIS A 220 12.14 -0.47 10.36
C HIS A 220 10.85 0.33 10.13
N GLU A 221 10.87 1.62 10.44
CA GLU A 221 9.72 2.51 10.24
C GLU A 221 9.31 2.60 8.78
N GLN A 222 10.28 2.72 7.86
CA GLN A 222 10.02 2.79 6.43
C GLN A 222 9.36 1.51 5.88
N VAL A 223 9.74 0.34 6.40
CA VAL A 223 9.06 -0.92 6.09
C VAL A 223 7.60 -0.87 6.55
N ILE A 224 7.30 -0.38 7.77
CA ILE A 224 5.92 -0.25 8.25
C ILE A 224 5.13 0.78 7.40
N GLN A 225 5.74 1.91 7.06
CA GLN A 225 5.11 2.95 6.23
C GLN A 225 4.69 2.40 4.87
N THR A 226 5.50 1.54 4.25
CA THR A 226 5.24 1.00 2.92
C THR A 226 4.32 -0.23 2.98
N ASP A 227 4.69 -1.24 3.78
CA ASP A 227 4.12 -2.58 3.71
C ASP A 227 2.83 -2.75 4.54
N LEU A 228 2.51 -1.78 5.40
CA LEU A 228 1.25 -1.74 6.16
C LEU A 228 0.48 -0.46 5.88
N LEU A 229 1.06 0.70 6.18
CA LEU A 229 0.34 1.97 6.05
C LEU A 229 0.07 2.34 4.59
N GLY A 230 0.93 1.97 3.64
CA GLY A 230 0.68 2.12 2.21
C GLY A 230 -0.56 1.36 1.74
N TYR A 231 -0.78 0.14 2.27
CA TYR A 231 -1.96 -0.68 1.96
C TYR A 231 -3.22 -0.09 2.59
N LEU A 232 -3.10 0.41 3.82
CA LEU A 232 -4.18 1.14 4.49
C LEU A 232 -4.59 2.37 3.67
N ARG A 233 -3.63 3.20 3.24
CA ARG A 233 -3.88 4.36 2.38
C ARG A 233 -4.54 3.95 1.06
N GLY A 234 -4.04 2.89 0.42
CA GLY A 234 -4.63 2.37 -0.82
C GLY A 234 -6.09 1.93 -0.65
N ALA A 235 -6.40 1.19 0.41
CA ALA A 235 -7.78 0.84 0.74
C ALA A 235 -8.63 2.08 1.01
N TYR A 236 -8.10 3.03 1.79
CA TYR A 236 -8.80 4.27 2.16
C TYR A 236 -9.20 5.10 0.93
N VAL A 237 -8.32 5.23 -0.07
CA VAL A 237 -8.61 6.02 -1.28
C VAL A 237 -9.45 5.26 -2.31
N ALA A 238 -9.39 3.92 -2.35
CA ALA A 238 -10.14 3.11 -3.31
C ALA A 238 -11.60 2.86 -2.90
N LEU A 239 -11.85 2.60 -1.62
CA LEU A 239 -13.18 2.19 -1.13
C LEU A 239 -14.31 3.20 -1.41
N PRO A 240 -14.11 4.53 -1.36
CA PRO A 240 -15.15 5.49 -1.74
C PRO A 240 -15.68 5.26 -3.16
N TYR A 241 -14.81 4.96 -4.12
CA TYR A 241 -15.20 4.66 -5.51
C TYR A 241 -15.97 3.34 -5.58
N PHE A 242 -15.49 2.30 -4.90
CA PHE A 242 -16.18 1.00 -4.87
C PHE A 242 -17.58 1.11 -4.27
N LYS A 243 -17.72 1.86 -3.17
CA LYS A 243 -19.01 2.12 -2.52
C LYS A 243 -19.93 2.94 -3.42
N ALA A 244 -19.42 3.99 -4.07
CA ALA A 244 -20.23 4.81 -4.98
C ALA A 244 -20.79 4.00 -6.16
N GLN A 245 -19.98 3.10 -6.74
CA GLN A 245 -20.39 2.26 -7.86
C GLN A 245 -20.99 0.89 -7.44
N GLN A 246 -21.15 0.65 -6.13
CA GLN A 246 -21.66 -0.59 -5.53
C GLN A 246 -20.91 -1.87 -5.94
N SER A 247 -19.69 -1.76 -6.45
CA SER A 247 -18.88 -2.90 -6.89
C SER A 247 -17.39 -2.56 -6.87
N GLY A 248 -16.52 -3.54 -6.66
CA GLY A 248 -15.08 -3.33 -6.75
C GLY A 248 -14.27 -4.44 -6.11
N THR A 249 -13.00 -4.56 -6.47
CA THR A 249 -12.11 -5.57 -5.88
C THR A 249 -10.81 -4.94 -5.41
N LEU A 250 -10.60 -4.96 -4.08
CA LEU A 250 -9.33 -4.63 -3.45
C LEU A 250 -8.48 -5.90 -3.37
N ILE A 251 -7.31 -5.92 -4.01
CA ILE A 251 -6.37 -7.04 -3.94
C ILE A 251 -5.15 -6.59 -3.13
N ASN A 252 -4.89 -7.27 -2.01
CA ASN A 252 -3.72 -7.03 -1.18
C ASN A 252 -2.69 -8.15 -1.38
N THR A 253 -1.46 -7.76 -1.70
CA THR A 253 -0.31 -8.66 -1.76
C THR A 253 0.31 -8.83 -0.37
N LEU A 254 -0.08 -9.91 0.29
CA LEU A 254 0.44 -10.29 1.60
C LEU A 254 1.72 -11.12 1.41
N SER A 255 1.94 -12.10 2.27
CA SER A 255 3.09 -13.00 2.23
C SER A 255 2.82 -14.21 3.10
N LEU A 256 3.53 -15.31 2.87
CA LEU A 256 3.70 -16.35 3.90
C LEU A 256 4.13 -15.74 5.25
N GLY A 257 4.88 -14.64 5.22
CA GLY A 257 5.26 -13.83 6.38
C GLY A 257 4.09 -13.28 7.21
N SER A 258 2.86 -13.33 6.71
CA SER A 258 1.64 -13.00 7.48
C SER A 258 1.20 -14.09 8.45
N TRP A 259 1.79 -15.28 8.35
CA TRP A 259 1.49 -16.44 9.20
C TRP A 259 2.70 -16.89 10.00
N VAL A 260 3.90 -16.67 9.47
CA VAL A 260 5.15 -17.10 10.06
C VAL A 260 6.06 -15.90 10.19
N ALA A 261 6.43 -15.52 11.42
CA ALA A 261 7.38 -14.46 11.65
C ALA A 261 8.74 -14.79 11.02
N GLN A 262 9.39 -13.77 10.47
CA GLN A 262 10.70 -13.84 9.84
C GLN A 262 11.74 -13.18 10.74
N PRO A 263 12.53 -13.95 11.51
CA PRO A 263 13.66 -13.43 12.25
C PRO A 263 14.61 -12.68 11.32
N TYR A 264 15.27 -11.64 11.84
CA TYR A 264 16.07 -10.67 11.09
C TYR A 264 15.27 -9.75 10.15
N ALA A 265 13.94 -9.87 10.10
CA ALA A 265 13.05 -8.98 9.35
C ALA A 265 11.82 -8.65 10.21
N ALA A 266 12.06 -8.10 11.41
CA ALA A 266 11.03 -7.89 12.43
C ALA A 266 9.93 -6.92 11.97
N ALA A 267 10.30 -5.76 11.43
CA ALA A 267 9.34 -4.79 10.90
C ALA A 267 8.50 -5.35 9.74
N TYR A 268 9.11 -6.12 8.84
CA TYR A 268 8.39 -6.82 7.77
C TYR A 268 7.36 -7.79 8.34
N SER A 269 7.74 -8.57 9.35
CA SER A 269 6.83 -9.49 10.04
C SER A 269 5.66 -8.73 10.67
N ALA A 270 5.95 -7.66 11.42
CA ALA A 270 4.90 -6.82 12.02
C ALA A 270 3.94 -6.25 10.96
N ALA A 271 4.48 -5.74 9.84
CA ALA A 271 3.68 -5.23 8.72
C ALA A 271 2.77 -6.31 8.13
N LYS A 272 3.31 -7.49 7.78
CA LYS A 272 2.54 -8.55 7.10
C LYS A 272 1.53 -9.23 8.01
N PHE A 273 1.78 -9.33 9.31
CA PHE A 273 0.76 -9.75 10.28
C PHE A 273 -0.32 -8.68 10.46
N GLY A 274 0.06 -7.40 10.59
CA GLY A 274 -0.88 -6.29 10.68
C GLY A 274 -1.78 -6.17 9.45
N LEU A 275 -1.22 -6.37 8.24
CA LEU A 275 -1.94 -6.31 6.98
C LEU A 275 -3.02 -7.38 6.86
N ARG A 276 -2.77 -8.56 7.43
CA ARG A 276 -3.79 -9.62 7.53
C ARG A 276 -4.94 -9.17 8.43
N GLY A 277 -4.64 -8.59 9.60
CA GLY A 277 -5.66 -8.03 10.50
C GLY A 277 -6.49 -6.93 9.82
N LEU A 278 -5.82 -6.01 9.13
CA LEU A 278 -6.47 -4.95 8.35
C LEU A 278 -7.45 -5.53 7.32
N THR A 279 -7.02 -6.52 6.54
CA THR A 279 -7.87 -7.09 5.49
C THR A 279 -9.04 -7.90 6.07
N GLU A 280 -8.81 -8.64 7.17
CA GLU A 280 -9.89 -9.35 7.87
C GLU A 280 -10.94 -8.36 8.41
N ALA A 281 -10.52 -7.22 8.97
CA ALA A 281 -11.42 -6.17 9.46
C ALA A 281 -12.24 -5.56 8.32
N LEU A 282 -11.58 -5.14 7.22
CA LEU A 282 -12.27 -4.55 6.06
C LEU A 282 -13.30 -5.52 5.45
N ARG A 283 -13.02 -6.82 5.38
CA ARG A 283 -14.00 -7.83 4.93
C ARG A 283 -15.24 -7.87 5.83
N GLY A 284 -15.08 -7.71 7.15
CA GLY A 284 -16.19 -7.65 8.09
C GLY A 284 -17.03 -6.38 7.97
N GLU A 285 -16.38 -5.24 7.75
CA GLU A 285 -17.04 -3.94 7.57
C GLU A 285 -17.84 -3.83 6.27
N LEU A 286 -17.41 -4.54 5.21
CA LEU A 286 -18.03 -4.45 3.88
C LEU A 286 -19.15 -5.48 3.64
N THR A 287 -19.65 -6.14 4.69
CA THR A 287 -20.67 -7.20 4.57
C THR A 287 -22.01 -6.75 3.97
N GLU A 288 -22.32 -5.45 4.02
CA GLU A 288 -23.51 -4.87 3.38
C GLU A 288 -23.37 -4.70 1.85
N PHE A 289 -22.16 -4.81 1.30
CA PHE A 289 -21.87 -4.62 -0.12
C PHE A 289 -21.56 -5.97 -0.80
N ALA A 290 -22.54 -6.53 -1.50
CA ALA A 290 -22.42 -7.88 -2.09
C ALA A 290 -21.30 -8.01 -3.14
N ASP A 291 -21.05 -6.95 -3.91
CA ASP A 291 -20.12 -6.94 -5.05
C ASP A 291 -18.82 -6.15 -4.77
N ILE A 292 -18.55 -5.83 -3.49
CA ILE A 292 -17.27 -5.27 -3.07
C ILE A 292 -16.47 -6.37 -2.36
N HIS A 293 -15.31 -6.69 -2.92
CA HIS A 293 -14.49 -7.80 -2.45
C HIS A 293 -13.12 -7.31 -1.97
N VAL A 294 -12.63 -7.91 -0.90
CA VAL A 294 -11.25 -7.75 -0.46
C VAL A 294 -10.55 -9.12 -0.56
N CYS A 295 -9.65 -9.24 -1.52
CA CYS A 295 -8.87 -10.42 -1.85
C CYS A 295 -7.47 -10.34 -1.21
N ASP A 296 -7.04 -11.41 -0.54
CA ASP A 296 -5.65 -11.58 -0.13
C ASP A 296 -4.91 -12.55 -1.05
N ILE A 297 -3.75 -12.14 -1.55
CA ILE A 297 -2.79 -13.05 -2.18
C ILE A 297 -1.64 -13.27 -1.20
N TYR A 298 -1.31 -14.53 -0.93
CA TYR A 298 -0.22 -14.95 -0.05
C TYR A 298 0.88 -15.64 -0.87
N PRO A 299 1.81 -14.87 -1.47
CA PRO A 299 2.99 -15.45 -2.10
C PRO A 299 3.88 -16.17 -1.09
N ALA A 300 4.41 -17.33 -1.51
CA ALA A 300 5.64 -17.90 -0.95
C ALA A 300 6.86 -17.05 -1.36
N VAL A 301 8.06 -17.62 -1.28
CA VAL A 301 9.29 -16.97 -1.76
C VAL A 301 9.28 -16.95 -3.29
N MET A 302 9.19 -15.75 -3.87
CA MET A 302 9.11 -15.55 -5.32
C MET A 302 10.46 -15.11 -5.89
N ASP A 303 10.79 -15.58 -7.10
CA ASP A 303 11.99 -15.18 -7.85
C ASP A 303 11.83 -13.75 -8.35
N THR A 304 12.05 -12.80 -7.46
CA THR A 304 11.95 -11.37 -7.74
C THR A 304 13.25 -10.67 -7.35
N PRO A 305 13.49 -9.46 -7.88
CA PRO A 305 14.64 -8.65 -7.46
C PRO A 305 14.65 -8.23 -5.98
N GLY A 306 13.59 -8.49 -5.19
CA GLY A 306 13.45 -7.96 -3.82
C GLY A 306 14.60 -8.31 -2.87
N PHE A 307 15.19 -9.51 -2.96
CA PHE A 307 16.36 -9.88 -2.15
C PHE A 307 17.65 -9.15 -2.55
N ARG A 308 17.75 -8.74 -3.82
CA ARG A 308 18.87 -7.95 -4.34
C ARG A 308 18.71 -6.47 -3.99
N ASP A 309 17.48 -5.95 -4.12
CA ASP A 309 17.21 -4.52 -4.03
C ASP A 309 16.82 -4.05 -2.62
N GLY A 310 16.43 -4.96 -1.73
CA GLY A 310 16.02 -4.64 -0.36
C GLY A 310 17.16 -4.13 0.53
N GLY A 311 16.80 -3.54 1.66
CA GLY A 311 17.77 -3.13 2.68
C GLY A 311 18.52 -4.34 3.26
N ASN A 312 19.85 -4.29 3.20
CA ASN A 312 20.73 -5.32 3.75
C ASN A 312 21.57 -4.73 4.88
N TYR A 313 21.33 -5.17 6.10
CA TYR A 313 22.07 -4.79 7.30
C TYR A 313 22.73 -6.02 7.96
N THR A 314 22.93 -7.10 7.19
CA THR A 314 23.49 -8.35 7.70
C THR A 314 25.01 -8.47 7.57
N GLY A 315 25.63 -7.62 6.75
CA GLY A 315 27.04 -7.73 6.34
C GLY A 315 27.35 -8.92 5.42
N HIS A 316 26.32 -9.60 4.90
CA HIS A 316 26.45 -10.76 4.02
C HIS A 316 25.43 -10.66 2.87
N ALA A 317 25.70 -11.31 1.74
CA ALA A 317 24.80 -11.32 0.61
C ALA A 317 23.47 -11.99 0.96
N LEU A 318 22.35 -11.33 0.62
CA LEU A 318 21.02 -11.88 0.82
C LEU A 318 20.67 -12.83 -0.33
N THR A 319 20.23 -14.04 0.02
CA THR A 319 19.75 -15.03 -0.94
C THR A 319 18.38 -15.54 -0.50
N PRO A 320 17.41 -15.68 -1.40
CA PRO A 320 16.11 -16.23 -1.05
C PRO A 320 16.24 -17.66 -0.53
N PRO A 321 15.54 -18.02 0.57
CA PRO A 321 15.51 -19.40 1.00
C PRO A 321 14.68 -20.25 0.02
N PRO A 322 15.18 -21.41 -0.40
CA PRO A 322 14.41 -22.30 -1.26
C PRO A 322 13.20 -22.89 -0.50
N PRO A 323 12.11 -23.24 -1.21
CA PRO A 323 11.96 -23.16 -2.65
C PRO A 323 11.55 -21.77 -3.15
N VAL A 324 12.07 -21.39 -4.33
CA VAL A 324 11.79 -20.12 -5.00
C VAL A 324 10.85 -20.39 -6.19
N TYR A 325 9.75 -19.65 -6.28
CA TYR A 325 8.69 -19.84 -7.28
C TYR A 325 8.68 -18.72 -8.33
N ASP A 326 8.08 -19.00 -9.48
CA ASP A 326 7.88 -18.02 -10.55
C ASP A 326 6.89 -16.92 -10.11
N PRO A 327 7.28 -15.62 -10.16
CA PRO A 327 6.40 -14.51 -9.81
C PRO A 327 5.17 -14.36 -10.71
N HIS A 328 5.19 -14.89 -11.95
CA HIS A 328 4.02 -14.83 -12.84
C HIS A 328 2.83 -15.61 -12.30
N LEU A 329 3.06 -16.65 -11.47
CA LEU A 329 1.99 -17.38 -10.78
C LEU A 329 1.19 -16.47 -9.84
N VAL A 330 1.84 -15.46 -9.27
CA VAL A 330 1.17 -14.45 -8.42
C VAL A 330 0.33 -13.52 -9.29
N ALA A 331 0.86 -13.06 -10.43
CA ALA A 331 0.13 -12.24 -11.39
C ALA A 331 -1.12 -12.96 -11.93
N GLU A 332 -1.00 -14.24 -12.28
CA GLU A 332 -2.13 -15.07 -12.70
C GLU A 332 -3.16 -15.24 -11.59
N ALA A 333 -2.73 -15.41 -10.34
CA ALA A 333 -3.63 -15.47 -9.19
C ALA A 333 -4.38 -14.15 -8.97
N MET A 334 -3.72 -13.00 -9.16
CA MET A 334 -4.36 -11.67 -9.09
C MET A 334 -5.42 -11.50 -10.19
N VAL A 335 -5.08 -11.83 -11.44
CA VAL A 335 -6.04 -11.84 -12.56
C VAL A 335 -7.21 -12.78 -12.28
N GLY A 336 -6.92 -13.96 -11.73
CA GLY A 336 -7.94 -14.91 -11.30
C GLY A 336 -8.87 -14.35 -10.22
N CYS A 337 -8.36 -13.59 -9.23
CA CYS A 337 -9.18 -12.93 -8.22
C CYS A 337 -10.01 -11.80 -8.83
N ALA A 338 -9.45 -11.04 -9.78
CA ALA A 338 -10.18 -9.98 -10.47
C ALA A 338 -11.38 -10.51 -11.28
N ILE A 339 -11.25 -11.68 -11.91
CA ILE A 339 -12.34 -12.31 -12.67
C ILE A 339 -13.32 -13.02 -11.73
N LYS A 340 -12.79 -13.74 -10.73
CA LYS A 340 -13.59 -14.49 -9.76
C LYS A 340 -13.05 -14.26 -8.35
N PRO A 341 -13.58 -13.26 -7.63
CA PRO A 341 -13.10 -12.87 -6.31
C PRO A 341 -13.08 -14.02 -5.32
N ARG A 342 -11.97 -14.14 -4.60
CA ARG A 342 -11.76 -15.09 -3.49
C ARG A 342 -11.08 -14.36 -2.36
N ALA A 343 -11.59 -14.51 -1.14
CA ALA A 343 -11.04 -13.81 0.02
C ALA A 343 -9.55 -14.13 0.29
N SER A 344 -9.10 -15.33 -0.06
CA SER A 344 -7.71 -15.76 0.18
C SER A 344 -7.23 -16.73 -0.89
N ILE A 345 -6.05 -16.45 -1.45
CA ILE A 345 -5.33 -17.32 -2.38
C ILE A 345 -3.88 -17.44 -1.91
N THR A 346 -3.37 -18.66 -1.78
CA THR A 346 -1.95 -18.91 -1.47
C THR A 346 -1.25 -19.38 -2.73
N VAL A 347 -0.07 -18.83 -3.01
CA VAL A 347 0.73 -19.16 -4.20
C VAL A 347 2.05 -19.79 -3.75
N GLY A 348 2.23 -21.07 -4.08
CA GLY A 348 3.39 -21.89 -3.69
C GLY A 348 3.05 -22.93 -2.60
N THR A 349 3.33 -24.20 -2.89
CA THR A 349 2.96 -25.34 -2.01
C THR A 349 3.68 -25.30 -0.66
N ALA A 350 4.91 -24.80 -0.64
CA ALA A 350 5.68 -24.64 0.60
C ALA A 350 5.01 -23.67 1.60
N ALA A 351 4.25 -22.68 1.13
CA ALA A 351 3.55 -21.75 2.02
C ALA A 351 2.45 -22.46 2.83
N HIS A 352 1.75 -23.44 2.24
CA HIS A 352 0.77 -24.25 2.95
C HIS A 352 1.42 -25.10 4.05
N ALA A 353 2.56 -25.74 3.74
CA ALA A 353 3.29 -26.55 4.70
C ALA A 353 3.84 -25.71 5.86
N ALA A 354 4.47 -24.57 5.57
CA ALA A 354 5.03 -23.67 6.59
C ALA A 354 3.95 -23.10 7.52
N ARG A 355 2.80 -22.70 6.97
CA ARG A 355 1.64 -22.26 7.77
C ARG A 355 1.20 -23.35 8.75
N LEU A 356 1.07 -24.59 8.29
CA LEU A 356 0.71 -25.71 9.16
C LEU A 356 1.78 -26.01 10.21
N SER A 357 3.06 -26.00 9.83
CA SER A 357 4.18 -26.25 10.74
C SER A 357 4.29 -25.24 11.87
N HIS A 358 4.04 -23.95 11.59
CA HIS A 358 4.04 -22.91 12.63
C HIS A 358 3.02 -23.18 13.74
N PHE A 359 1.83 -23.68 13.39
CA PHE A 359 0.81 -24.04 14.38
C PHE A 359 1.14 -25.32 15.17
N LEU A 360 1.82 -26.28 14.55
CA LEU A 360 2.02 -27.61 15.14
C LEU A 360 3.35 -27.78 15.88
N VAL A 361 4.34 -26.92 15.65
CA VAL A 361 5.69 -27.07 16.19
C VAL A 361 5.97 -26.00 17.25
N PRO A 362 5.97 -26.34 18.54
CA PRO A 362 6.40 -25.43 19.60
C PRO A 362 7.82 -24.92 19.34
N GLY A 363 8.05 -23.61 19.43
CA GLY A 363 9.35 -23.01 19.20
C GLY A 363 9.79 -22.93 17.73
N PHE A 364 8.87 -23.09 16.76
CA PHE A 364 9.16 -23.00 15.32
C PHE A 364 9.94 -21.72 14.95
N THR A 365 9.61 -20.58 15.57
CA THR A 365 10.31 -19.30 15.32
C THR A 365 11.80 -19.36 15.70
N HIS A 366 12.16 -20.07 16.78
CA HIS A 366 13.56 -20.26 17.15
C HIS A 366 14.31 -21.12 16.13
N LEU A 367 13.64 -22.15 15.60
CA LEU A 367 14.19 -23.01 14.56
C LEU A 367 14.43 -22.21 13.26
N VAL A 368 13.43 -21.44 12.82
CA VAL A 368 13.56 -20.54 11.66
C VAL A 368 14.71 -19.55 11.90
N GLY A 369 14.79 -18.92 13.07
CA GLY A 369 15.86 -17.98 13.39
C GLY A 369 17.25 -18.62 13.35
N TRP A 370 17.39 -19.84 13.87
CA TRP A 370 18.63 -20.59 13.78
C TRP A 370 19.04 -20.90 12.35
N PHE A 371 18.11 -21.34 11.50
CA PHE A 371 18.37 -21.61 10.09
C PHE A 371 18.72 -20.34 9.32
N THR A 372 17.97 -19.25 9.51
CA THR A 372 18.23 -17.96 8.87
C THR A 372 19.62 -17.43 9.25
N ARG A 373 19.97 -17.45 10.54
CA ARG A 373 21.30 -17.06 11.03
C ARG A 373 22.41 -17.89 10.37
N ARG A 374 22.20 -19.21 10.26
CA ARG A 374 23.17 -20.12 9.63
C ARG A 374 23.29 -19.87 8.13
N GLY A 375 22.20 -19.53 7.46
CA GLY A 375 22.16 -19.16 6.04
C GLY A 375 22.95 -17.88 5.78
N ILE A 376 22.61 -16.80 6.48
CA ILE A 376 23.28 -15.49 6.37
C ILE A 376 24.80 -15.63 6.57
N ARG A 377 25.23 -16.33 7.63
CA ARG A 377 26.67 -16.51 7.92
C ARG A 377 27.43 -17.36 6.91
N ARG A 378 26.73 -18.10 6.04
CA ARG A 378 27.34 -18.91 4.98
C ARG A 378 27.40 -18.16 3.65
N SER A 379 26.58 -17.13 3.48
CA SER A 379 26.65 -16.26 2.31
C SER A 379 27.99 -15.51 2.29
N PRO A 380 28.48 -15.12 1.10
CA PRO A 380 29.64 -14.23 0.99
C PRO A 380 29.42 -12.92 1.75
N ALA A 381 30.50 -12.30 2.22
CA ALA A 381 30.45 -10.97 2.79
C ALA A 381 29.94 -9.96 1.73
N ASP A 382 29.13 -9.01 2.18
CA ASP A 382 28.57 -7.97 1.32
C ASP A 382 28.39 -6.67 2.11
N ALA A 383 28.35 -5.54 1.41
CA ALA A 383 28.18 -4.24 2.04
C ALA A 383 26.76 -4.08 2.62
N THR A 384 26.65 -3.37 3.73
CA THR A 384 25.35 -2.95 4.21
C THR A 384 24.79 -1.81 3.35
N SER A 385 23.47 -1.76 3.20
CA SER A 385 22.79 -0.80 2.33
C SER A 385 21.33 -0.62 2.75
N SER A 386 20.80 0.59 2.60
CA SER A 386 19.36 0.83 2.71
C SER A 386 18.57 0.29 1.52
N GLY A 387 19.24 -0.18 0.48
CA GLY A 387 18.61 -0.70 -0.74
C GLY A 387 17.56 0.27 -1.27
N ASN A 388 16.37 -0.26 -1.53
CA ASN A 388 15.23 0.47 -2.06
C ASN A 388 14.31 1.08 -1.00
N LEU A 389 14.70 1.16 0.28
CA LEU A 389 13.81 1.66 1.34
C LEU A 389 13.36 3.10 1.08
N PHE A 390 14.32 4.00 0.84
CA PHE A 390 14.07 5.45 0.76
C PHE A 390 14.07 6.02 -0.66
N ALA A 391 14.65 5.29 -1.62
CA ALA A 391 14.76 5.71 -3.01
C ALA A 391 14.57 4.50 -3.94
N PRO A 392 14.14 4.70 -5.19
CA PRO A 392 14.12 3.62 -6.17
C PRO A 392 15.54 3.03 -6.36
N PRO A 393 15.65 1.70 -6.52
CA PRO A 393 16.93 1.04 -6.75
C PRO A 393 17.48 1.41 -8.13
N ARG A 394 18.81 1.52 -8.25
CA ARG A 394 19.48 1.87 -9.51
C ARG A 394 19.48 0.70 -10.49
N GLY A 395 19.35 1.00 -11.79
CA GLY A 395 19.47 0.04 -12.90
C GLY A 395 18.16 -0.57 -13.36
N THR A 396 18.23 -1.41 -14.40
CA THR A 396 17.04 -1.94 -15.08
C THR A 396 16.15 -2.75 -14.15
N ARG A 397 14.87 -2.40 -14.11
CA ARG A 397 13.85 -3.15 -13.37
C ARG A 397 13.40 -4.36 -14.18
N ARG A 398 13.11 -5.47 -13.49
CA ARG A 398 12.68 -6.73 -14.12
C ARG A 398 11.62 -7.40 -13.27
N VAL A 399 10.91 -8.35 -13.86
CA VAL A 399 10.01 -9.26 -13.13
C VAL A 399 10.83 -10.24 -12.29
N GLU A 400 11.82 -10.87 -12.90
CA GLU A 400 12.59 -11.97 -12.29
C GLU A 400 13.84 -11.48 -11.57
N GLY A 401 14.20 -12.15 -10.46
CA GLY A 401 15.42 -11.89 -9.70
C GLY A 401 16.64 -12.69 -10.16
N GLY A 402 16.43 -13.77 -10.93
CA GLY A 402 17.49 -14.68 -11.37
C GLY A 402 17.92 -15.68 -10.30
N TRP A 403 17.03 -16.01 -9.37
CA TRP A 403 17.31 -16.91 -8.24
C TRP A 403 16.87 -18.36 -8.46
N ARG A 404 15.93 -18.58 -9.38
CA ARG A 404 15.38 -19.91 -9.64
C ARG A 404 16.34 -20.72 -10.50
N ASP A 405 16.59 -21.96 -10.07
CA ASP A 405 17.24 -22.97 -10.89
C ASP A 405 16.16 -23.89 -11.49
N ASP A 406 15.87 -23.69 -12.78
CA ASP A 406 14.88 -24.48 -13.53
C ASP A 406 15.39 -25.87 -13.93
N SER A 407 16.52 -26.31 -13.37
CA SER A 407 17.04 -27.63 -13.65
C SER A 407 16.10 -28.74 -13.13
N PRO A 408 15.85 -29.81 -13.92
CA PRO A 408 15.02 -30.95 -13.51
C PRO A 408 15.49 -31.67 -12.24
N LYS A 409 16.73 -31.42 -11.81
CA LYS A 409 17.33 -32.02 -10.60
C LYS A 409 16.82 -31.33 -9.33
N ALA A 410 16.58 -30.02 -9.36
CA ALA A 410 16.11 -29.25 -8.21
C ALA A 410 14.69 -29.65 -7.77
N SER A 411 13.79 -29.93 -8.72
CA SER A 411 12.41 -30.35 -8.46
C SER A 411 12.33 -31.74 -7.81
N VAL A 412 13.19 -32.68 -8.21
CA VAL A 412 13.27 -34.03 -7.62
C VAL A 412 13.80 -33.99 -6.18
N VAL A 413 14.84 -33.18 -5.93
CA VAL A 413 15.41 -33.01 -4.58
C VAL A 413 14.39 -32.37 -3.63
N MET A 414 13.64 -31.39 -4.11
CA MET A 414 12.58 -30.69 -3.36
C MET A 414 11.39 -31.60 -3.03
N ALA A 415 10.99 -32.47 -3.97
CA ALA A 415 9.98 -33.50 -3.74
C ALA A 415 10.42 -34.54 -2.69
N LEU A 416 11.68 -35.01 -2.78
CA LEU A 416 12.24 -35.98 -1.82
C LEU A 416 12.38 -35.39 -0.41
N THR A 417 12.83 -34.15 -0.29
CA THR A 417 12.97 -33.46 1.02
C THR A 417 11.61 -33.19 1.66
N SER A 418 10.59 -32.82 0.89
CA SER A 418 9.22 -32.67 1.37
C SER A 418 8.64 -33.99 1.87
N ALA A 419 8.88 -35.10 1.15
CA ALA A 419 8.47 -36.44 1.56
C ALA A 419 9.15 -36.90 2.85
N ILE A 420 10.43 -36.59 3.04
CA ILE A 420 11.19 -36.91 4.26
C ILE A 420 10.67 -36.09 5.45
N LEU A 421 10.37 -34.81 5.27
CA LEU A 421 9.83 -33.96 6.34
C LEU A 421 8.42 -34.41 6.76
N LEU A 422 7.55 -34.71 5.80
CA LEU A 422 6.22 -35.28 6.08
C LEU A 422 6.34 -36.65 6.78
N GLY A 423 7.24 -37.52 6.31
CA GLY A 423 7.51 -38.81 6.94
C GLY A 423 8.04 -38.66 8.37
N GLY A 424 8.93 -37.69 8.62
CA GLY A 424 9.47 -37.38 9.94
C GLY A 424 8.42 -36.84 10.91
N CYS A 425 7.54 -35.94 10.45
CA CYS A 425 6.42 -35.44 11.23
C CYS A 425 5.41 -36.54 11.57
N VAL A 426 5.06 -37.39 10.60
CA VAL A 426 4.18 -38.55 10.82
C VAL A 426 4.80 -39.53 11.81
N TYR A 427 6.09 -39.83 11.67
CA TYR A 427 6.81 -40.71 12.60
C TYR A 427 6.84 -40.15 14.03
N ALA A 428 7.09 -38.84 14.19
CA ALA A 428 7.08 -38.18 15.49
C ALA A 428 5.69 -38.21 16.15
N LEU A 429 4.62 -37.97 15.37
CA LEU A 429 3.24 -38.04 15.85
C LEU A 429 2.83 -39.47 16.24
N LEU A 430 3.25 -40.48 15.47
CA LEU A 430 2.98 -41.89 15.77
C LEU A 430 3.75 -42.38 16.99
N ARG A 431 4.97 -41.87 17.22
CA ARG A 431 5.77 -42.20 18.40
C ARG A 431 5.19 -41.58 19.68
N ASN A 432 4.61 -40.38 19.59
CA ASN A 432 4.00 -39.71 20.75
C ASN A 432 2.65 -40.31 21.18
N LYS A 433 1.97 -41.06 20.30
CA LYS A 433 0.75 -41.82 20.64
C LYS A 433 1.02 -43.19 21.31
N ARG A 434 2.28 -43.63 21.39
CA ARG A 434 2.70 -44.92 21.99
C ARG A 434 3.34 -44.76 23.37
N ARG A 435 3.35 -43.54 23.92
CA ARG A 435 3.60 -43.25 25.34
C ARG A 435 2.30 -42.78 25.95
#